data_AF-A0A3S8W7Y4-F1
#
_entry.id   AF-A0A3S8W7Y4-F1
#
_cell.length_a   1.000
_cell.length_b   1.000
_cell.length_c   1.000
_cell.angle_alpha   90.00
_cell.angle_beta   90.00
_cell.angle_gamma   90.00
#
_symmetry.space_group_name_H-M   'P 1'
#
loop_
_entity.id
_entity.type
_entity.pdbx_description
1 polymer ?
#
loop_
_entity_poly.entity_id
_entity_poly.type
_entity_poly.pdbx_seq_one_letter_code
_entity_poly.pdbx_strand_id
1 'polypeptide(L)'
;MADDTTLFPPEERDKLTLRLQNAVNGFVDGPRGSVEEVDHVLEEAIARLTDTLAERRRVLRSSWQTTPARTTPEGGTPPAAGMAPGGALATEGAPVAPEPSATDTEQLRLALRDYRETAERLLRL
;
A
#
# COMPACT_ATOMS: atom_id res chain seq x y z
N MET A 1 -10.87 2.77 -10.77
CA MET A 1 -9.61 2.19 -10.24
C MET A 1 -8.74 1.72 -11.41
N ALA A 2 -8.19 2.65 -12.19
CA ALA A 2 -7.22 2.34 -13.27
C ALA A 2 -5.87 3.04 -13.03
N ASP A 3 -5.86 4.06 -12.17
CA ASP A 3 -4.67 4.87 -11.83
C ASP A 3 -3.58 4.10 -11.06
N ASP A 4 -3.94 3.06 -10.29
CA ASP A 4 -2.98 2.21 -9.54
C ASP A 4 -2.17 1.24 -10.42
N THR A 5 -2.46 1.17 -11.73
CA THR A 5 -1.81 0.23 -12.67
C THR A 5 -0.62 0.85 -13.41
N THR A 6 -0.56 2.17 -13.51
CA THR A 6 0.48 2.89 -14.25
C THR A 6 1.64 3.27 -13.33
N LEU A 7 2.77 2.54 -13.45
CA LEU A 7 4.02 2.83 -12.71
C LEU A 7 4.58 4.24 -12.96
N PHE A 8 4.18 4.84 -14.08
CA PHE A 8 4.39 6.25 -14.40
C PHE A 8 3.08 6.84 -14.89
N PRO A 9 2.71 8.07 -14.47
CA PRO A 9 1.70 8.86 -15.15
C PRO A 9 2.00 8.89 -16.66
N PRO A 10 1.00 8.75 -17.54
CA PRO A 10 1.22 8.69 -18.99
C PRO A 10 1.99 9.92 -19.48
N GLU A 11 1.63 11.10 -18.97
CA GLU A 11 2.29 12.39 -19.22
C GLU A 11 3.77 12.45 -18.82
N GLU A 12 4.17 11.83 -17.71
CA GLU A 12 5.59 11.71 -17.33
C GLU A 12 6.34 10.72 -18.22
N ARG A 13 5.69 9.62 -18.59
CA ARG A 13 6.25 8.60 -19.48
C ARG A 13 6.48 9.15 -20.89
N ASP A 14 5.54 9.95 -21.39
CA ASP A 14 5.66 10.65 -22.67
C ASP A 14 6.79 11.69 -22.63
N LYS A 15 6.94 12.41 -21.50
CA LYS A 15 8.04 13.37 -21.30
C LYS A 15 9.41 12.70 -21.25
N LEU A 16 9.56 11.58 -20.53
CA LEU A 16 10.79 10.79 -20.51
C LEU A 16 11.13 10.24 -21.89
N THR A 17 10.13 9.74 -22.62
CA THR A 17 10.28 9.23 -23.99
C THR A 17 10.74 10.33 -24.94
N LEU A 18 10.14 11.52 -24.85
CA LEU A 18 10.50 12.68 -25.68
C LEU A 18 11.93 13.15 -25.38
N ARG A 19 12.32 13.21 -24.10
CA ARG A 19 13.69 13.56 -23.70
C ARG A 19 14.72 12.54 -24.20
N LEU A 20 14.42 11.25 -24.07
CA LEU A 20 15.28 10.17 -24.58
C LEU A 20 15.46 10.27 -26.10
N GLN A 21 14.39 10.48 -26.85
CA GLN A 21 14.46 10.67 -28.32
C GLN A 21 15.30 11.90 -28.69
N ASN A 22 15.14 13.00 -27.97
CA ASN A 22 15.93 14.21 -28.19
C ASN A 22 17.42 13.99 -27.89
N ALA A 23 17.74 13.30 -26.80
CA ALA A 23 19.12 12.96 -26.45
C ALA A 23 19.75 12.00 -27.47
N VAL A 24 19.00 11.00 -27.97
CA VAL A 24 19.47 10.10 -29.04
C VAL A 24 19.69 10.85 -30.36
N ASN A 25 18.84 11.82 -30.71
CA ASN A 25 19.04 12.66 -31.89
C ASN A 25 20.26 13.60 -31.75
N GLY A 26 20.53 14.11 -30.55
CA GLY A 26 21.72 14.93 -30.25
C GLY A 26 23.05 14.16 -30.30
N PHE A 27 23.01 12.82 -30.39
CA PHE A 27 24.21 11.99 -30.36
C PHE A 27 25.14 12.27 -31.56
N VAL A 28 24.54 12.70 -32.68
CA VAL A 28 25.26 13.06 -33.90
C VAL A 28 26.07 14.36 -33.72
N ASP A 29 25.61 15.28 -32.88
CA ASP A 29 26.24 16.59 -32.63
C ASP A 29 27.24 16.56 -31.46
N GLY A 30 27.03 15.67 -30.49
CA GLY A 30 27.84 15.62 -29.28
C GLY A 30 27.69 14.30 -28.53
N PRO A 31 28.40 13.23 -28.92
CA PRO A 31 28.15 11.87 -28.42
C PRO A 31 28.33 11.74 -26.90
N ARG A 32 29.24 12.50 -26.29
CA ARG A 32 29.40 12.51 -24.82
C ARG A 32 28.27 13.23 -24.11
N GLY A 33 27.83 14.38 -24.63
CA GLY A 33 26.71 15.15 -24.04
C GLY A 33 25.40 14.38 -24.13
N SER A 34 25.15 13.69 -25.24
CA SER A 34 23.96 12.83 -25.37
C SER A 34 23.93 11.68 -24.38
N VAL A 35 25.06 11.02 -24.13
CA VAL A 35 25.11 9.93 -23.16
C VAL A 35 24.85 10.45 -21.75
N GLU A 36 25.41 11.62 -21.40
CA GLU A 36 25.16 12.27 -20.11
C GLU A 36 23.68 12.66 -19.94
N GLU A 37 23.04 13.19 -20.97
CA GLU A 37 21.60 13.47 -20.97
C GLU A 37 20.75 12.20 -20.85
N VAL A 38 21.11 11.11 -21.55
CA VAL A 38 20.42 9.81 -21.40
C VAL A 38 20.56 9.25 -19.99
N ASP A 39 21.76 9.36 -19.39
CA ASP A 39 22.03 8.94 -18.02
C ASP A 39 21.19 9.75 -17.01
N HIS A 40 21.11 11.07 -17.20
CA HIS A 40 20.27 11.93 -16.38
C HIS A 40 18.77 11.58 -16.49
N VAL A 41 18.28 11.33 -17.71
CA VAL A 41 16.89 10.89 -17.95
C VAL A 41 16.61 9.54 -17.27
N LEU A 42 17.59 8.63 -17.28
CA LEU A 42 17.48 7.34 -16.61
C LEU A 42 17.48 7.49 -15.09
N GLU A 43 18.33 8.34 -14.53
CA GLU A 43 18.36 8.66 -13.10
C GLU A 43 17.01 9.24 -12.64
N GLU A 44 16.46 10.22 -13.37
CA GLU A 44 15.14 10.79 -13.11
C GLU A 44 14.05 9.70 -13.14
N ALA A 45 14.09 8.79 -14.13
CA ALA A 45 13.13 7.71 -14.24
C ALA A 45 13.21 6.72 -13.06
N ILE A 46 14.41 6.36 -12.60
CA ILE A 46 14.62 5.48 -11.44
C ILE A 46 14.14 6.14 -10.14
N ALA A 47 14.47 7.42 -9.96
CA ALA A 47 14.02 8.19 -8.79
C ALA A 47 12.50 8.24 -8.73
N ARG A 48 11.86 8.51 -9.87
CA ARG A 48 10.39 8.61 -9.95
C ARG A 48 9.70 7.26 -9.75
N LEU A 49 10.24 6.18 -10.32
CA LEU A 49 9.76 4.82 -10.06
C LEU A 49 9.81 4.47 -8.56
N THR A 50 10.92 4.81 -7.90
CA THR A 50 11.10 4.54 -6.46
C THR A 50 10.11 5.32 -5.61
N ASP A 51 9.85 6.58 -5.96
CA ASP A 51 8.87 7.44 -5.30
C ASP A 51 7.44 6.88 -5.46
N THR A 52 7.02 6.52 -6.68
CA THR A 52 5.72 5.91 -6.94
C THR A 52 5.53 4.59 -6.18
N LEU A 53 6.57 3.75 -6.13
CA LEU A 53 6.53 2.50 -5.36
C LEU A 53 6.47 2.76 -3.84
N ALA A 54 7.17 3.78 -3.36
CA ALA A 54 7.12 4.17 -1.95
C ALA A 54 5.72 4.65 -1.55
N GLU A 55 5.06 5.42 -2.43
CA GLU A 55 3.71 5.91 -2.22
C GLU A 55 2.68 4.77 -2.25
N ARG A 56 2.74 3.89 -3.25
CA ARG A 56 1.87 2.70 -3.31
C ARG A 56 2.04 1.81 -2.07
N ARG A 57 3.27 1.60 -1.61
CA ARG A 57 3.55 0.85 -0.37
C ARG A 57 2.94 1.52 0.86
N ARG A 58 2.90 2.86 0.91
CA ARG A 58 2.26 3.61 2.00
C ARG A 58 0.74 3.46 1.96
N VAL A 59 0.10 3.60 0.80
CA VAL A 59 -1.35 3.40 0.62
C VAL A 59 -1.77 1.98 0.98
N LEU A 60 -1.02 0.98 0.51
CA LEU A 60 -1.28 -0.41 0.86
C LEU A 60 -1.05 -0.66 2.36
N ARG A 61 -0.07 0.03 2.98
CA ARG A 61 0.16 -0.06 4.43
C ARG A 61 -1.00 0.54 5.23
N SER A 62 -1.52 1.69 4.82
CA SER A 62 -2.63 2.33 5.53
C SER A 62 -3.93 1.54 5.39
N SER A 63 -4.18 0.85 4.28
CA SER A 63 -5.42 0.09 4.05
C SER A 63 -5.58 -1.12 4.98
N TRP A 64 -4.50 -1.83 5.35
CA TRP A 64 -4.58 -2.91 6.36
C TRP A 64 -4.43 -2.40 7.79
N GLN A 65 -3.74 -1.27 8.01
CA GLN A 65 -3.67 -0.63 9.34
C GLN A 65 -4.98 0.05 9.74
N THR A 66 -5.83 0.41 8.77
CA THR A 66 -7.17 0.96 9.01
C THR A 66 -8.20 -0.14 9.32
N THR A 67 -7.79 -1.18 10.04
CA THR A 67 -8.74 -1.97 10.83
C THR A 67 -8.72 -1.38 12.24
N PRO A 68 -9.68 -0.53 12.63
CA PRO A 68 -9.78 -0.10 14.01
C PRO A 68 -10.13 -1.34 14.85
N ALA A 69 -9.13 -1.91 15.50
CA ALA A 69 -9.33 -2.78 16.64
C ALA A 69 -10.08 -1.98 17.71
N ARG A 70 -11.40 -2.16 17.73
CA ARG A 70 -12.30 -2.15 18.89
C ARG A 70 -11.81 -1.31 20.09
N THR A 71 -12.01 0.00 20.04
CA THR A 71 -12.31 0.75 21.27
C THR A 71 -13.80 0.97 21.30
N THR A 72 -14.52 0.00 21.83
CA THR A 72 -15.85 0.23 22.39
C THR A 72 -15.61 0.88 23.76
N PRO A 73 -15.80 2.20 23.96
CA PRO A 73 -16.20 2.67 25.28
C PRO A 73 -17.60 2.08 25.48
N GLU A 74 -17.63 1.03 26.28
CA GLU A 74 -18.82 0.34 26.73
C GLU A 74 -19.84 1.38 27.25
N GLY A 75 -20.99 1.46 26.57
CA GLY A 75 -22.15 2.18 27.06
C GLY A 75 -22.77 1.43 28.22
N GLY A 76 -22.21 1.60 29.42
CA GLY A 76 -22.88 1.32 30.68
C GLY A 76 -23.62 2.56 31.18
N THR A 77 -24.88 2.72 30.77
CA THR A 77 -25.87 3.59 31.44
C THR A 77 -25.97 3.19 32.93
N PRO A 78 -26.23 4.14 33.86
CA PRO A 78 -25.71 4.17 35.23
C PRO A 78 -26.33 3.10 36.17
N PRO A 79 -25.76 2.89 37.38
CA PRO A 79 -26.37 2.00 38.36
C PRO A 79 -27.74 2.54 38.80
N ALA A 80 -28.80 1.93 38.26
CA ALA A 80 -30.08 1.85 38.95
C ALA A 80 -29.89 0.91 40.15
N ALA A 81 -29.94 1.48 41.35
CA ALA A 81 -30.10 0.74 42.58
C ALA A 81 -31.47 0.02 42.54
N GLY A 82 -31.45 -1.30 42.32
CA GLY A 82 -32.62 -2.17 42.23
C GLY A 82 -32.23 -3.61 42.50
N MET A 83 -32.46 -4.04 43.73
CA MET A 83 -32.06 -5.29 44.39
C MET A 83 -32.82 -6.54 43.90
N ALA A 84 -32.10 -7.66 43.65
CA ALA A 84 -32.38 -9.05 44.12
C ALA A 84 -31.55 -10.12 43.38
N PRO A 85 -31.06 -11.19 44.06
CA PRO A 85 -30.23 -12.25 43.45
C PRO A 85 -31.04 -13.51 43.12
N GLY A 86 -30.59 -14.29 42.14
CA GLY A 86 -31.07 -15.65 41.93
C GLY A 86 -30.50 -16.34 40.70
N GLY A 87 -29.78 -17.44 40.93
CA GLY A 87 -29.63 -18.52 39.95
C GLY A 87 -28.31 -18.52 39.15
N ALA A 88 -27.38 -19.35 39.61
CA ALA A 88 -26.21 -19.79 38.86
C ALA A 88 -26.59 -20.47 37.54
N LEU A 89 -25.68 -20.45 36.56
CA LEU A 89 -25.11 -21.64 35.94
C LEU A 89 -23.90 -21.24 35.09
N ALA A 90 -22.87 -22.08 35.17
CA ALA A 90 -21.59 -21.92 34.54
C ALA A 90 -21.71 -21.80 33.01
N THR A 91 -21.04 -20.81 32.44
CA THR A 91 -20.43 -20.96 31.12
C THR A 91 -18.94 -20.68 31.26
N GLU A 92 -18.22 -21.78 31.11
CA GLU A 92 -16.80 -21.89 30.88
C GLU A 92 -16.31 -20.80 29.93
N GLY A 93 -15.47 -19.91 30.44
CA GLY A 93 -14.77 -18.91 29.66
C GLY A 93 -13.28 -19.12 29.86
N ALA A 94 -12.72 -20.13 29.19
CA ALA A 94 -11.30 -20.14 28.95
C ALA A 94 -10.92 -18.78 28.31
N PRO A 95 -9.81 -18.14 28.70
CA PRO A 95 -9.29 -17.03 27.93
C PRO A 95 -8.81 -17.62 26.62
N VAL A 96 -9.71 -17.74 25.65
CA VAL A 96 -9.29 -17.85 24.25
C VAL A 96 -8.47 -16.58 24.03
N ALA A 97 -7.17 -16.77 23.83
CA ALA A 97 -6.30 -15.72 23.32
C ALA A 97 -7.07 -15.06 22.17
N PRO A 98 -7.03 -13.73 22.00
CA PRO A 98 -7.75 -13.08 20.92
C PRO A 98 -7.26 -13.70 19.61
N GLU A 99 -8.02 -14.66 19.10
CA GLU A 99 -7.85 -15.20 17.76
C GLU A 99 -7.90 -13.95 16.89
N PRO A 100 -6.88 -13.70 16.05
CA PRO A 100 -6.93 -12.59 15.12
C PRO A 100 -8.26 -12.74 14.39
N SER A 101 -9.15 -11.76 14.56
CA SER A 101 -10.55 -11.87 14.14
C SER A 101 -10.55 -12.39 12.70
N ALA A 102 -11.44 -13.32 12.32
CA ALA A 102 -11.41 -13.92 10.98
C ALA A 102 -11.32 -12.86 9.85
N THR A 103 -11.94 -11.69 10.05
CA THR A 103 -11.80 -10.49 9.21
C THR A 103 -10.37 -9.96 9.10
N ASP A 104 -9.64 -9.90 10.21
CA ASP A 104 -8.22 -9.50 10.28
C ASP A 104 -7.36 -10.45 9.44
N THR A 105 -7.59 -11.76 9.56
CA THR A 105 -6.88 -12.77 8.76
C THR A 105 -7.21 -12.66 7.27
N GLU A 106 -8.45 -12.32 6.91
CA GLU A 106 -8.85 -12.15 5.52
C GLU A 106 -8.25 -10.87 4.91
N GLN A 107 -8.19 -9.78 5.68
CA GLN A 107 -7.51 -8.55 5.28
C GLN A 107 -6.00 -8.76 5.07
N LEU A 108 -5.35 -9.54 5.95
CA LEU A 108 -3.95 -9.95 5.79
C LEU A 108 -3.73 -10.78 4.51
N ARG A 109 -4.65 -11.69 4.16
CA ARG A 109 -4.57 -12.46 2.90
C ARG A 109 -4.71 -11.56 1.67
N LEU A 110 -5.63 -10.61 1.68
CA LEU A 110 -5.81 -9.64 0.59
C LEU A 110 -4.57 -8.76 0.44
N ALA A 111 -4.03 -8.24 1.54
CA ALA A 111 -2.81 -7.43 1.52
C ALA A 111 -1.59 -8.20 0.97
N LEU A 112 -1.43 -9.48 1.34
CA LEU A 112 -0.35 -10.32 0.84
C LEU A 112 -0.48 -10.59 -0.66
N ARG A 113 -1.72 -10.80 -1.16
CA ARG A 113 -2.00 -10.97 -2.58
C ARG A 113 -1.63 -9.71 -3.37
N ASP A 114 -1.96 -8.53 -2.83
CA ASP A 114 -1.64 -7.25 -3.47
C ASP A 114 -0.13 -6.98 -3.50
N TYR A 115 0.59 -7.27 -2.41
CA TYR A 115 2.05 -7.24 -2.37
C TYR A 115 2.67 -8.18 -3.41
N ARG A 116 2.14 -9.40 -3.55
CA ARG A 116 2.63 -10.38 -4.52
C ARG A 116 2.41 -9.91 -5.94
N GLU A 117 1.21 -9.44 -6.27
CA GLU A 117 0.90 -8.95 -7.61
C GLU A 117 1.78 -7.75 -8.00
N THR A 118 2.02 -6.84 -7.07
CA THR A 118 2.91 -5.70 -7.26
C THR A 118 4.36 -6.15 -7.52
N ALA A 119 4.87 -7.11 -6.75
CA ALA A 119 6.22 -7.65 -6.93
C ALA A 119 6.38 -8.44 -8.22
N GLU A 120 5.41 -9.30 -8.57
CA GLU A 120 5.40 -10.04 -9.85
C GLU A 120 5.38 -9.09 -11.05
N ARG A 121 4.68 -7.95 -10.93
CA ARG A 121 4.62 -6.94 -11.98
C ARG A 121 5.96 -6.22 -12.17
N LEU A 122 6.67 -5.94 -11.08
CA LEU A 122 8.04 -5.38 -11.14
C LEU A 122 9.02 -6.35 -11.78
N LEU A 123 8.87 -7.65 -11.52
CA LEU A 123 9.72 -8.69 -12.11
C LEU A 123 9.42 -9.00 -13.58
N ARG A 124 8.32 -8.46 -14.14
CA ARG A 124 7.93 -8.62 -15.55
C ARG A 124 8.25 -7.41 -16.43
N LEU A 125 8.83 -6.35 -15.86
CA LEU A 125 9.44 -5.25 -16.61
C LEU A 125 10.75 -5.73 -17.25
#